data_AF-A0A367FJT2-F1
#
_entry.id   AF-A0A367FJT2-F1
#
_cell.length_a   1.000
_cell.length_b   1.000
_cell.length_c   1.000
_cell.angle_alpha   90.00
_cell.angle_beta   90.00
_cell.angle_gamma   90.00
#
_symmetry.space_group_name_H-M   'P 1'
#
loop_
_entity.id
_entity.type
_entity.pdbx_description
1 polymer ?
#
loop_
_entity_poly.entity_id
_entity_poly.type
_entity_poly.pdbx_seq_one_letter_code
_entity_poly.pdbx_strand_id
1 'polypeptide(L)'
;MASPFIELNVGDRVIKVTNPDKIYFPEIGATKRDLVEYYVSVGDGALRALRDRPTYLKRHPDGVATEAIYQKRIPPKHPEWLQTVTIRFPSGRTADALRVTEVAAIAYCANLATIDFHPWPTRADDVEHPDELRIDIDPQPGTGFEDARVAAFVVREILDEFGMRGFPKTSGSRGIHINVRIQRDWSFTEVRQSAIALAREVERRRPDLATTAWWKEERGEKVFIDYNQNARDRTIASAYSVRAKPHAPVSTPVTWEELADVDPRDFDIRTVPPRFAELGDVHREIDDRAFTIEPLLERYAKDERGDMPYPPNYPKMPGEPKRVQPSKARPENG
;
A
#
# COMPACT_ATOMS: atom_id res chain seq x y z
N MET A 1 -36.34 -16.01 7.82
CA MET A 1 -36.36 -15.25 6.54
C MET A 1 -34.98 -15.32 5.92
N ALA A 2 -34.87 -15.51 4.61
CA ALA A 2 -33.58 -15.41 3.93
C ALA A 2 -33.03 -13.98 4.09
N SER A 3 -31.72 -13.84 4.29
CA SER A 3 -31.09 -12.52 4.35
C SER A 3 -31.35 -11.76 3.04
N PRO A 4 -31.68 -10.45 3.11
CA PRO A 4 -31.87 -9.64 1.91
C PRO A 4 -30.59 -9.63 1.09
N PHE A 5 -30.73 -9.61 -0.24
CA PHE A 5 -29.61 -9.53 -1.15
C PHE A 5 -29.98 -8.77 -2.42
N ILE A 6 -28.96 -8.25 -3.09
CA ILE A 6 -29.03 -7.76 -4.48
C ILE A 6 -28.03 -8.52 -5.34
N GLU A 7 -28.22 -8.48 -6.64
CA GLU A 7 -27.30 -9.05 -7.63
C GLU A 7 -26.71 -7.91 -8.47
N LEU A 8 -25.38 -7.88 -8.58
CA LEU A 8 -24.65 -6.93 -9.40
C LEU A 8 -23.93 -7.68 -10.52
N ASN A 9 -24.12 -7.23 -11.76
CA ASN A 9 -23.32 -7.72 -12.89
C ASN A 9 -21.98 -6.99 -12.90
N VAL A 10 -20.89 -7.74 -12.77
CA VAL A 10 -19.51 -7.22 -12.72
C VAL A 10 -18.68 -8.01 -13.73
N GLY A 11 -18.46 -7.42 -14.90
CA GLY A 11 -17.95 -8.17 -16.06
C GLY A 11 -18.90 -9.32 -16.41
N ASP A 12 -18.34 -10.51 -16.63
CA ASP A 12 -19.11 -11.72 -16.96
C ASP A 12 -19.68 -12.45 -15.73
N ARG A 13 -19.62 -11.82 -14.53
CA ARG A 13 -20.05 -12.44 -13.27
C ARG A 13 -21.24 -11.74 -12.65
N VAL A 14 -22.08 -12.54 -11.98
CA VAL A 14 -23.12 -12.04 -11.08
C VAL A 14 -22.64 -12.15 -9.64
N ILE A 15 -22.50 -11.00 -8.95
CA ILE A 15 -22.11 -10.93 -7.55
C ILE A 15 -23.34 -10.75 -6.68
N LYS A 16 -23.63 -11.77 -5.85
CA LYS A 16 -24.70 -11.73 -4.85
C LYS A 16 -24.24 -10.97 -3.59
N VAL A 17 -24.67 -9.73 -3.45
CA VAL A 17 -24.36 -8.87 -2.30
C VAL A 17 -25.40 -9.09 -1.21
N THR A 18 -25.00 -9.62 -0.05
CA THR A 18 -25.92 -9.95 1.05
C THR A 18 -25.90 -8.88 2.13
N ASN A 19 -27.04 -8.61 2.75
CA ASN A 19 -27.22 -7.50 3.70
C ASN A 19 -26.73 -6.16 3.12
N PRO A 20 -27.24 -5.76 1.94
CA PRO A 20 -26.76 -4.57 1.23
C PRO A 20 -26.86 -3.30 2.08
N ASP A 21 -27.93 -3.16 2.88
CA ASP A 21 -28.21 -1.97 3.69
C ASP A 21 -27.46 -1.95 5.03
N LYS A 22 -26.57 -2.91 5.29
CA LYS A 22 -25.77 -2.92 6.51
C LYS A 22 -24.83 -1.71 6.51
N ILE A 23 -24.93 -0.86 7.52
CA ILE A 23 -24.08 0.33 7.67
C ILE A 23 -22.66 -0.11 8.01
N TYR A 24 -21.70 0.27 7.17
CA TYR A 24 -20.27 0.07 7.40
C TYR A 24 -19.57 1.32 7.90
N PHE A 25 -20.05 2.50 7.52
CA PHE A 25 -19.50 3.78 7.93
C PHE A 25 -20.61 4.63 8.58
N PRO A 26 -20.81 4.51 9.90
CA PRO A 26 -21.91 5.20 10.59
C PRO A 26 -21.89 6.72 10.46
N GLU A 27 -20.71 7.35 10.47
CA GLU A 27 -20.56 8.81 10.41
C GLU A 27 -21.15 9.41 9.12
N ILE A 28 -20.95 8.72 7.99
CA ILE A 28 -21.46 9.17 6.69
C ILE A 28 -22.70 8.39 6.25
N GLY A 29 -23.15 7.39 7.02
CA GLY A 29 -24.28 6.51 6.68
C GLY A 29 -24.03 5.57 5.51
N ALA A 30 -22.78 5.34 5.10
CA ALA A 30 -22.48 4.48 3.95
C ALA A 30 -22.62 2.99 4.31
N THR A 31 -23.24 2.27 3.40
CA THR A 31 -23.65 0.87 3.51
C THR A 31 -22.63 -0.07 2.88
N LYS A 32 -22.80 -1.37 3.08
CA LYS A 32 -22.09 -2.40 2.32
C LYS A 32 -22.32 -2.24 0.81
N ARG A 33 -23.55 -1.94 0.39
CA ARG A 33 -23.87 -1.73 -1.02
C ARG A 33 -23.02 -0.61 -1.60
N ASP A 34 -22.95 0.53 -0.92
CA ASP A 34 -22.14 1.68 -1.36
C ASP A 34 -20.66 1.29 -1.54
N LEU A 35 -20.11 0.47 -0.63
CA LEU A 35 -18.75 -0.04 -0.74
C LEU A 35 -18.53 -0.95 -1.95
N VAL A 36 -19.48 -1.86 -2.22
CA VAL A 36 -19.35 -2.75 -3.38
C VAL A 36 -19.49 -1.96 -4.67
N GLU A 37 -20.49 -1.07 -4.77
CA GLU A 37 -20.71 -0.22 -5.93
C GLU A 37 -19.54 0.74 -6.17
N TYR A 38 -18.93 1.29 -5.11
CA TYR A 38 -17.68 2.04 -5.20
C TYR A 38 -16.58 1.23 -5.89
N TYR A 39 -16.28 0.02 -5.43
CA TYR A 39 -15.21 -0.78 -6.02
C TYR A 39 -15.50 -1.20 -7.45
N VAL A 40 -16.77 -1.40 -7.81
CA VAL A 40 -17.17 -1.64 -9.20
C VAL A 40 -16.93 -0.38 -10.05
N SER A 41 -17.26 0.80 -9.53
CA SER A 41 -17.13 2.07 -10.27
C SER A 41 -15.68 2.46 -10.58
N VAL A 42 -14.73 2.13 -9.70
CA VAL A 42 -13.28 2.35 -9.90
C VAL A 42 -12.55 1.07 -10.36
N GLY A 43 -13.32 0.08 -10.81
CA GLY A 43 -12.88 -1.31 -10.98
C GLY A 43 -11.62 -1.45 -11.82
N ASP A 44 -11.51 -0.73 -12.93
CA ASP A 44 -10.34 -0.82 -13.82
C ASP A 44 -9.05 -0.33 -13.16
N GLY A 45 -9.11 0.78 -12.43
CA GLY A 45 -7.97 1.33 -11.69
C GLY A 45 -7.61 0.48 -10.46
N ALA A 46 -8.61 0.06 -9.69
CA ALA A 46 -8.41 -0.84 -8.56
C ALA A 46 -7.81 -2.17 -9.00
N LEU A 47 -8.29 -2.72 -10.12
CA LEU A 47 -7.76 -3.95 -10.70
C LEU A 47 -6.33 -3.75 -11.19
N ARG A 48 -5.96 -2.63 -11.84
CA ARG A 48 -4.57 -2.38 -12.23
C ARG A 48 -3.60 -2.47 -11.05
N ALA A 49 -3.98 -1.92 -9.90
CA ALA A 49 -3.17 -1.95 -8.69
C ALA A 49 -3.12 -3.32 -8.00
N LEU A 50 -4.07 -4.22 -8.28
CA LEU A 50 -4.21 -5.52 -7.62
C LEU A 50 -3.91 -6.71 -8.55
N ARG A 51 -3.87 -6.50 -9.86
CA ARG A 51 -3.87 -7.56 -10.87
C ARG A 51 -2.70 -8.52 -10.66
N ASP A 52 -3.06 -9.79 -10.51
CA ASP A 52 -2.17 -10.91 -10.27
C ASP A 52 -1.33 -10.81 -9.00
N ARG A 53 -1.65 -9.89 -8.08
CA ARG A 53 -0.91 -9.74 -6.82
C ARG A 53 -1.52 -10.61 -5.72
N PRO A 54 -0.70 -11.33 -4.95
CA PRO A 54 -1.14 -11.87 -3.67
C PRO A 54 -1.66 -10.74 -2.79
N THR A 55 -2.92 -10.81 -2.36
CA THR A 55 -3.59 -9.69 -1.70
C THR A 55 -4.15 -10.11 -0.35
N TYR A 56 -3.78 -9.37 0.69
CA TYR A 56 -4.44 -9.49 1.99
C TYR A 56 -5.66 -8.62 2.05
N LEU A 57 -6.64 -9.09 2.82
CA LEU A 57 -7.91 -8.43 2.99
C LEU A 57 -8.01 -7.98 4.43
N LYS A 58 -8.23 -6.69 4.64
CA LYS A 58 -8.60 -6.19 5.96
C LYS A 58 -10.09 -5.95 5.98
N ARG A 59 -10.75 -6.75 6.84
CA ARG A 59 -12.20 -6.92 6.82
C ARG A 59 -12.82 -6.36 8.08
N HIS A 60 -13.97 -5.70 7.92
CA HIS A 60 -14.79 -5.17 9.01
C HIS A 60 -16.22 -5.70 8.88
N PRO A 61 -16.49 -6.99 9.22
CA PRO A 61 -17.81 -7.61 9.04
C PRO A 61 -18.97 -6.80 9.62
N ASP A 62 -18.72 -6.10 10.72
CA ASP A 62 -19.68 -5.30 11.48
C ASP A 62 -19.45 -3.78 11.38
N GLY A 63 -18.68 -3.34 10.37
CA GLY A 63 -18.41 -1.93 10.08
C GLY A 63 -17.11 -1.42 10.71
N VAL A 64 -16.70 -0.22 10.29
CA VAL A 64 -15.34 0.30 10.60
C VAL A 64 -15.12 0.68 12.06
N ALA A 65 -16.20 0.76 12.85
CA ALA A 65 -16.15 1.00 14.29
C ALA A 65 -15.80 -0.26 15.10
N THR A 66 -15.77 -1.45 14.48
CA THR A 66 -15.44 -2.72 15.14
C THR A 66 -14.02 -3.18 14.82
N GLU A 67 -13.56 -4.22 15.53
CA GLU A 67 -12.26 -4.84 15.25
C GLU A 67 -12.14 -5.33 13.81
N ALA A 68 -10.92 -5.19 13.28
CA ALA A 68 -10.58 -5.61 11.94
C ALA A 68 -10.09 -7.07 11.93
N ILE A 69 -10.49 -7.83 10.92
CA ILE A 69 -9.91 -9.14 10.61
C ILE A 69 -8.88 -8.95 9.50
N TYR A 70 -7.61 -9.18 9.81
CA TYR A 70 -6.53 -9.22 8.82
C TYR A 70 -6.40 -10.62 8.23
N GLN A 71 -7.05 -10.83 7.09
CA GLN A 71 -7.09 -12.12 6.41
C GLN A 71 -5.96 -12.21 5.37
N LYS A 72 -4.92 -12.99 5.70
CA LYS A 72 -3.81 -13.29 4.78
C LYS A 72 -4.04 -14.53 3.93
N ARG A 73 -4.66 -15.55 4.54
CA ARG A 73 -5.00 -16.83 3.90
C ARG A 73 -6.43 -16.77 3.36
N ILE A 74 -6.64 -17.25 2.14
CA ILE A 74 -7.99 -17.42 1.61
C ILE A 74 -8.72 -18.58 2.34
N PRO A 75 -10.00 -18.45 2.69
CA PRO A 75 -10.74 -19.53 3.34
C PRO A 75 -10.79 -20.77 2.44
N PRO A 76 -10.76 -22.00 2.98
CA PRO A 76 -10.86 -23.22 2.17
C PRO A 76 -12.11 -23.27 1.30
N LYS A 77 -13.22 -22.72 1.81
CA LYS A 77 -14.48 -22.57 1.07
C LYS A 77 -14.54 -21.19 0.44
N HIS A 78 -14.37 -21.13 -0.87
CA HIS A 78 -14.52 -19.93 -1.70
C HIS A 78 -15.06 -20.34 -3.08
N PRO A 79 -15.64 -19.42 -3.87
CA PRO A 79 -16.07 -19.72 -5.24
C PRO A 79 -14.90 -20.24 -6.09
N GLU A 80 -15.16 -21.27 -6.90
CA GLU A 80 -14.13 -21.94 -7.74
C GLU A 80 -13.41 -21.01 -8.71
N TRP A 81 -14.06 -19.90 -9.08
CA TRP A 81 -13.50 -18.92 -10.00
C TRP A 81 -12.53 -17.94 -9.34
N LEU A 82 -12.49 -17.84 -8.01
CA LEU A 82 -11.47 -17.05 -7.34
C LEU A 82 -10.13 -17.78 -7.43
N GLN A 83 -9.12 -17.06 -7.90
CA GLN A 83 -7.78 -17.60 -8.01
C GLN A 83 -6.98 -17.33 -6.73
N THR A 84 -6.01 -18.20 -6.52
CA THR A 84 -5.12 -18.15 -5.36
C THR A 84 -3.67 -18.22 -5.83
N VAL A 85 -2.77 -17.78 -4.95
CA VAL A 85 -1.33 -17.91 -5.15
C VAL A 85 -0.68 -18.25 -3.83
N THR A 86 0.21 -19.23 -3.84
CA THR A 86 0.99 -19.61 -2.65
C THR A 86 2.09 -18.59 -2.41
N ILE A 87 2.05 -17.93 -1.27
CA ILE A 87 3.10 -17.03 -0.78
C ILE A 87 3.91 -17.70 0.33
N ARG A 88 5.11 -17.19 0.56
CA ARG A 88 5.98 -17.55 1.69
C ARG A 88 6.12 -16.35 2.63
N PHE A 89 5.91 -16.53 3.93
CA PHE A 89 6.15 -15.50 4.93
C PHE A 89 7.64 -15.38 5.27
N PRO A 90 8.07 -14.31 5.98
CA PRO A 90 9.46 -14.18 6.42
C PRO A 90 9.94 -15.37 7.27
N SER A 91 9.03 -16.04 7.98
CA SER A 91 9.32 -17.25 8.77
C SER A 91 9.55 -18.52 7.95
N GLY A 92 9.39 -18.47 6.62
CA GLY A 92 9.46 -19.62 5.72
C GLY A 92 8.14 -20.39 5.58
N ARG A 93 7.15 -20.16 6.46
CA ARG A 93 5.79 -20.72 6.37
C ARG A 93 5.10 -20.25 5.09
N THR A 94 4.22 -21.07 4.53
CA THR A 94 3.45 -20.72 3.33
C THR A 94 1.95 -20.56 3.60
N ALA A 95 1.26 -19.81 2.74
CA ALA A 95 -0.18 -19.71 2.70
C ALA A 95 -0.68 -19.39 1.29
N ASP A 96 -1.88 -19.83 0.97
CA ASP A 96 -2.57 -19.42 -0.26
C ASP A 96 -3.28 -18.09 0.02
N ALA A 97 -2.84 -17.05 -0.66
CA ALA A 97 -3.43 -15.73 -0.65
C ALA A 97 -4.38 -15.57 -1.84
N LEU A 98 -5.27 -14.58 -1.78
CA LEU A 98 -6.09 -14.20 -2.93
C LEU A 98 -5.19 -13.68 -4.05
N ARG A 99 -5.37 -14.20 -5.27
CA ARG A 99 -4.85 -13.60 -6.50
C ARG A 99 -5.99 -12.86 -7.19
N VAL A 100 -5.88 -11.54 -7.29
CA VAL A 100 -6.93 -10.71 -7.92
C VAL A 100 -6.75 -10.71 -9.43
N THR A 101 -7.67 -11.29 -10.18
CA THR A 101 -7.59 -11.39 -11.65
C THR A 101 -8.63 -10.55 -12.40
N GLU A 102 -9.69 -10.12 -11.71
CA GLU A 102 -10.85 -9.43 -12.28
C GLU A 102 -11.56 -8.56 -11.24
N VAL A 103 -12.33 -7.56 -11.69
CA VAL A 103 -13.09 -6.64 -10.82
C VAL A 103 -14.11 -7.40 -9.95
N ALA A 104 -14.68 -8.49 -10.47
CA ALA A 104 -15.63 -9.32 -9.75
C ALA A 104 -15.02 -9.93 -8.47
N ALA A 105 -13.72 -10.24 -8.45
CA ALA A 105 -13.03 -10.70 -7.24
C ALA A 105 -12.95 -9.60 -6.17
N ILE A 106 -12.71 -8.35 -6.58
CA ILE A 106 -12.69 -7.18 -5.69
C ILE A 106 -14.09 -6.96 -5.10
N ALA A 107 -15.13 -6.94 -5.94
CA ALA A 107 -16.51 -6.77 -5.53
C ALA A 107 -16.98 -7.90 -4.58
N TYR A 108 -16.60 -9.15 -4.86
CA TYR A 108 -16.87 -10.28 -3.98
C TYR A 108 -16.21 -10.10 -2.61
N CYS A 109 -14.94 -9.69 -2.56
CA CYS A 109 -14.24 -9.41 -1.31
C CYS A 109 -14.85 -8.24 -0.54
N ALA A 110 -15.27 -7.17 -1.23
CA ALA A 110 -15.97 -6.04 -0.63
C ALA A 110 -17.30 -6.48 0.02
N ASN A 111 -18.06 -7.37 -0.63
CA ASN A 111 -19.27 -7.98 -0.05
C ASN A 111 -18.96 -8.81 1.21
N LEU A 112 -17.78 -9.43 1.27
CA LEU A 112 -17.25 -10.09 2.47
C LEU A 112 -16.66 -9.12 3.51
N ALA A 113 -16.98 -7.83 3.40
CA ALA A 113 -16.56 -6.77 4.31
C ALA A 113 -15.10 -6.35 4.21
N THR A 114 -14.40 -6.67 3.12
CA THR A 114 -13.07 -6.10 2.89
C THR A 114 -13.20 -4.61 2.62
N ILE A 115 -12.64 -3.79 3.53
CA ILE A 115 -12.63 -2.34 3.37
C ILE A 115 -11.37 -1.92 2.63
N ASP A 116 -10.20 -2.35 3.10
CA ASP A 116 -8.87 -2.07 2.53
C ASP A 116 -8.20 -3.34 2.00
N PHE A 117 -7.65 -3.23 0.78
CA PHE A 117 -6.87 -4.27 0.11
C PHE A 117 -5.38 -3.98 0.25
N HIS A 118 -4.60 -5.02 0.54
CA HIS A 118 -3.17 -4.93 0.78
C HIS A 118 -2.39 -5.89 -0.13
N PRO A 119 -2.11 -5.47 -1.37
CA PRO A 119 -1.35 -6.29 -2.32
C PRO A 119 0.13 -6.36 -1.94
N TRP A 120 0.72 -7.54 -2.14
CA TRP A 120 2.16 -7.73 -2.16
C TRP A 120 2.80 -6.94 -3.31
N PRO A 121 4.07 -6.53 -3.20
CA PRO A 121 4.78 -5.84 -4.28
C PRO A 121 5.25 -6.82 -5.37
N THR A 122 4.67 -8.02 -5.44
CA THR A 122 5.01 -9.10 -6.38
C THR A 122 3.77 -9.52 -7.17
N ARG A 123 3.98 -10.35 -8.21
CA ARG A 123 2.91 -10.95 -9.01
C ARG A 123 2.91 -12.46 -8.86
N ALA A 124 1.83 -13.11 -9.28
CA ALA A 124 1.60 -14.51 -8.98
C ALA A 124 2.52 -15.49 -9.72
N ASP A 125 3.08 -15.06 -10.86
CA ASP A 125 4.07 -15.80 -11.63
C ASP A 125 5.47 -15.76 -10.99
N ASP A 126 5.76 -14.74 -10.19
CA ASP A 126 6.98 -14.62 -9.40
C ASP A 126 6.74 -13.87 -8.09
N VAL A 127 6.60 -14.65 -7.00
CA VAL A 127 6.34 -14.13 -5.65
C VAL A 127 7.61 -13.80 -4.86
N GLU A 128 8.79 -13.99 -5.46
CA GLU A 128 10.09 -13.79 -4.80
C GLU A 128 10.76 -12.48 -5.22
N HIS A 129 10.49 -12.00 -6.44
CA HIS A 129 11.06 -10.75 -6.96
C HIS A 129 9.99 -9.65 -7.11
N PRO A 130 10.03 -8.59 -6.27
CA PRO A 130 9.10 -7.48 -6.38
C PRO A 130 9.18 -6.77 -7.73
N ASP A 131 8.04 -6.30 -8.22
CA ASP A 131 7.95 -5.39 -9.36
C ASP A 131 7.64 -3.95 -8.93
N GLU A 132 7.52 -3.68 -7.62
CA GLU A 132 7.31 -2.34 -7.07
C GLU A 132 8.36 -2.00 -6.01
N LEU A 133 9.07 -0.88 -6.22
CA LEU A 133 9.68 -0.13 -5.12
C LEU A 133 8.62 0.82 -4.55
N ARG A 134 8.41 0.78 -3.23
CA ARG A 134 7.37 1.55 -2.54
C ARG A 134 7.99 2.54 -1.56
N ILE A 135 7.75 3.83 -1.76
CA ILE A 135 8.17 4.88 -0.85
C ILE A 135 6.96 5.28 0.00
N ASP A 136 7.02 5.05 1.31
CA ASP A 136 5.98 5.43 2.27
C ASP A 136 6.46 6.62 3.11
N ILE A 137 5.78 7.75 2.95
CA ILE A 137 6.09 9.01 3.63
C ILE A 137 5.04 9.20 4.71
N ASP A 138 5.41 8.91 5.97
CA ASP A 138 4.52 8.90 7.13
C ASP A 138 4.79 10.09 8.06
N PRO A 139 3.91 11.11 8.08
CA PRO A 139 3.99 12.20 9.06
C PRO A 139 3.95 11.69 10.49
N GLN A 140 4.96 12.06 11.30
CA GLN A 140 4.99 11.78 12.72
C GLN A 140 4.23 12.87 13.51
N PRO A 141 3.93 12.67 14.81
CA PRO A 141 3.33 13.73 15.63
C PRO A 141 4.10 15.06 15.49
N GLY A 142 3.37 16.16 15.32
CA GLY A 142 3.94 17.48 15.01
C GLY A 142 4.00 17.82 13.51
N THR A 143 3.86 16.83 12.62
CA THR A 143 3.83 17.01 11.16
C THR A 143 2.52 16.54 10.53
N GLY A 144 2.24 16.97 9.31
CA GLY A 144 1.01 16.70 8.56
C GLY A 144 1.23 16.33 7.10
N PHE A 145 0.14 16.37 6.33
CA PHE A 145 0.16 16.02 4.91
C PHE A 145 1.02 16.99 4.08
N GLU A 146 1.05 18.27 4.45
CA GLU A 146 1.91 19.27 3.78
C GLU A 146 3.39 18.92 3.91
N ASP A 147 3.85 18.48 5.08
CA ASP A 147 5.23 18.02 5.28
C ASP A 147 5.53 16.79 4.42
N ALA A 148 4.58 15.83 4.34
CA ALA A 148 4.70 14.68 3.46
C ALA A 148 4.74 15.09 1.98
N ARG A 149 3.96 16.11 1.58
CA ARG A 149 3.93 16.63 0.21
C ARG A 149 5.28 17.20 -0.17
N VAL A 150 5.86 18.04 0.69
CA VAL A 150 7.21 18.59 0.46
C VAL A 150 8.24 17.46 0.33
N ALA A 151 8.20 16.46 1.21
CA ALA A 151 9.09 15.31 1.10
C ALA A 151 8.85 14.46 -0.16
N ALA A 152 7.61 14.35 -0.63
CA ALA A 152 7.26 13.65 -1.86
C ALA A 152 7.90 14.29 -3.10
N PHE A 153 7.97 15.63 -3.16
CA PHE A 153 8.66 16.33 -4.24
C PHE A 153 10.19 16.15 -4.15
N VAL A 154 10.78 16.04 -2.97
CA VAL A 154 12.20 15.65 -2.82
C VAL A 154 12.42 14.23 -3.35
N VAL A 155 11.49 13.31 -3.08
CA VAL A 155 11.53 11.95 -3.66
C VAL A 155 11.44 12.01 -5.18
N ARG A 156 10.57 12.86 -5.75
CA ARG A 156 10.47 13.06 -7.20
C ARG A 156 11.80 13.49 -7.81
N GLU A 157 12.44 14.52 -7.24
CA GLU A 157 13.75 15.00 -7.71
C GLU A 157 14.81 13.88 -7.71
N ILE A 158 14.85 13.08 -6.64
CA ILE A 158 15.79 11.96 -6.55
C ILE A 158 15.48 10.90 -7.61
N LEU A 159 14.21 10.57 -7.83
CA LEU A 159 13.81 9.61 -8.86
C LEU A 159 14.17 10.12 -10.27
N ASP A 160 13.95 11.41 -10.53
CA ASP A 160 14.28 12.05 -11.81
C ASP A 160 15.79 12.01 -12.10
N GLU A 161 16.65 12.19 -11.09
CA GLU A 161 18.11 12.03 -11.20
C GLU A 161 18.54 10.62 -11.62
N PHE A 162 17.77 9.59 -11.21
CA PHE A 162 17.99 8.20 -11.62
C PHE A 162 17.22 7.82 -12.89
N GLY A 163 16.50 8.77 -13.51
CA GLY A 163 15.67 8.51 -14.69
C GLY A 163 14.49 7.57 -14.41
N MET A 164 14.04 7.50 -13.15
CA MET A 164 12.93 6.67 -12.69
C MET A 164 11.65 7.51 -12.58
N ARG A 165 10.49 6.90 -12.84
CA ARG A 165 9.19 7.55 -12.68
C ARG A 165 8.44 7.03 -11.46
N GLY A 166 8.09 7.92 -10.56
CA GLY A 166 7.19 7.65 -9.42
C GLY A 166 5.73 7.96 -9.72
N PHE A 167 4.83 7.19 -9.11
CA PHE A 167 3.38 7.29 -9.21
C PHE A 167 2.79 7.57 -7.82
N PRO A 168 2.49 8.84 -7.49
CA PRO A 168 2.07 9.23 -6.15
C PRO A 168 0.58 8.97 -5.91
N LYS A 169 0.25 8.61 -4.68
CA LYS A 169 -1.13 8.50 -4.20
C LYS A 169 -1.24 8.99 -2.77
N THR A 170 -2.37 9.59 -2.43
CA THR A 170 -2.69 9.79 -1.01
C THR A 170 -2.80 8.43 -0.33
N SER A 171 -2.39 8.33 0.93
CA SER A 171 -2.58 7.08 1.68
C SER A 171 -4.06 6.83 2.05
N GLY A 172 -4.90 7.87 2.03
CA GLY A 172 -6.22 7.87 2.70
C GLY A 172 -6.11 7.90 4.24
N SER A 173 -4.93 8.28 4.75
CA SER A 173 -4.65 8.51 6.17
C SER A 173 -3.94 9.86 6.29
N ARG A 174 -2.71 9.92 6.79
CA ARG A 174 -1.94 11.16 6.93
C ARG A 174 -0.83 11.35 5.88
N GLY A 175 -0.34 10.24 5.32
CA GLY A 175 0.86 10.23 4.48
C GLY A 175 0.60 10.09 2.98
N ILE A 176 1.68 9.98 2.23
CA ILE A 176 1.72 9.79 0.77
C ILE A 176 2.49 8.50 0.49
N HIS A 177 2.00 7.70 -0.46
CA HIS A 177 2.77 6.60 -1.01
C HIS A 177 3.18 6.93 -2.44
N ILE A 178 4.41 6.59 -2.83
CA ILE A 178 4.88 6.67 -4.21
C ILE A 178 5.29 5.27 -4.63
N ASN A 179 4.67 4.76 -5.69
CA ASN A 179 5.06 3.48 -6.29
C ASN A 179 5.98 3.74 -7.49
N VAL A 180 6.98 2.89 -7.66
CA VAL A 180 7.85 2.86 -8.85
C VAL A 180 7.83 1.45 -9.40
N ARG A 181 7.48 1.30 -10.68
CA ARG A 181 7.53 0.00 -11.38
C ARG A 181 8.99 -0.35 -11.67
N ILE A 182 9.46 -1.48 -11.16
CA ILE A 182 10.84 -1.95 -11.31
C ILE A 182 10.88 -3.27 -12.06
N GLN A 183 12.03 -3.60 -12.65
CA GLN A 183 12.27 -4.94 -13.19
C GLN A 183 12.25 -5.97 -12.05
N ARG A 184 11.89 -7.22 -12.37
CA ARG A 184 11.74 -8.31 -11.40
C ARG A 184 13.02 -9.12 -11.23
N ASP A 185 14.14 -8.42 -11.15
CA ASP A 185 15.48 -9.04 -11.12
C ASP A 185 16.06 -9.09 -9.69
N TRP A 186 15.38 -8.47 -8.71
CA TRP A 186 15.90 -8.27 -7.37
C TRP A 186 15.01 -8.88 -6.29
N SER A 187 15.66 -9.37 -5.23
CA SER A 187 14.99 -9.89 -4.05
C SER A 187 14.35 -8.77 -3.21
N PHE A 188 13.44 -9.13 -2.30
CA PHE A 188 12.91 -8.21 -1.28
C PHE A 188 14.01 -7.48 -0.50
N THR A 189 15.14 -8.14 -0.23
CA THR A 189 16.26 -7.54 0.50
C THR A 189 16.88 -6.41 -0.30
N GLU A 190 17.16 -6.63 -1.59
CA GLU A 190 17.76 -5.63 -2.48
C GLU A 190 16.79 -4.46 -2.73
N VAL A 191 15.51 -4.75 -2.98
CA VAL A 191 14.49 -3.70 -3.12
C VAL A 191 14.40 -2.85 -1.85
N ARG A 192 14.46 -3.47 -0.66
CA ARG A 192 14.53 -2.73 0.61
C ARG A 192 15.83 -1.92 0.77
N GLN A 193 16.97 -2.43 0.33
CA GLN A 193 18.23 -1.68 0.35
C GLN A 193 18.18 -0.45 -0.54
N SER A 194 17.55 -0.56 -1.73
CA SER A 194 17.32 0.60 -2.60
C SER A 194 16.41 1.65 -1.93
N ALA A 195 15.39 1.20 -1.20
CA ALA A 195 14.53 2.08 -0.41
C ALA A 195 15.29 2.78 0.72
N ILE A 196 16.20 2.09 1.41
CA ILE A 196 17.08 2.68 2.43
C ILE A 196 17.96 3.78 1.81
N ALA A 197 18.58 3.52 0.65
CA ALA A 197 19.42 4.51 -0.02
C ALA A 197 18.63 5.76 -0.42
N LEU A 198 17.43 5.58 -0.98
CA LEU A 198 16.53 6.69 -1.32
C LEU A 198 16.09 7.46 -0.06
N ALA A 199 15.66 6.75 0.98
CA ALA A 199 15.20 7.36 2.23
C ALA A 199 16.30 8.20 2.91
N ARG A 200 17.53 7.67 2.95
CA ARG A 200 18.69 8.39 3.47
C ARG A 200 19.07 9.60 2.63
N GLU A 201 18.82 9.56 1.32
CA GLU A 201 19.04 10.72 0.48
C GLU A 201 18.02 11.83 0.75
N VAL A 202 16.75 11.48 0.93
CA VAL A 202 15.71 12.43 1.34
C VAL A 202 16.11 13.09 2.67
N GLU A 203 16.48 12.29 3.67
CA GLU A 203 16.95 12.79 4.97
C GLU A 203 18.23 13.65 4.85
N ARG A 204 19.17 13.30 3.95
CA ARG A 204 20.38 14.13 3.73
C ARG A 204 20.04 15.48 3.10
N ARG A 205 19.11 15.54 2.15
CA ARG A 205 18.69 16.78 1.48
C ARG A 205 17.85 17.67 2.38
N ARG A 206 17.00 17.06 3.22
CA ARG A 206 16.07 17.75 4.11
C ARG A 206 16.08 17.15 5.52
N PRO A 207 17.20 17.29 6.26
CA PRO A 207 17.33 16.73 7.60
C PRO A 207 16.43 17.42 8.63
N ASP A 208 15.93 18.61 8.31
CA ASP A 208 14.90 19.36 9.04
C ASP A 208 13.50 18.75 8.89
N LEU A 209 13.22 18.11 7.76
CA LEU A 209 11.89 17.65 7.38
C LEU A 209 11.71 16.13 7.53
N ALA A 210 12.71 15.36 7.12
CA ALA A 210 12.60 13.91 6.96
C ALA A 210 13.55 13.16 7.90
N THR A 211 13.17 11.95 8.27
CA THR A 211 14.04 11.06 9.05
C THR A 211 13.91 9.60 8.65
N THR A 212 15.01 8.87 8.83
CA THR A 212 15.04 7.40 8.76
C THR A 212 15.21 6.75 10.14
N ALA A 213 15.15 7.53 11.23
CA ALA A 213 15.32 7.04 12.59
C ALA A 213 14.31 5.93 12.93
N TRP A 214 14.84 4.78 13.33
CA TRP A 214 14.04 3.60 13.59
C TRP A 214 13.14 3.79 14.83
N TRP A 215 13.74 4.29 15.90
CA TRP A 215 13.07 4.54 17.18
C TRP A 215 12.16 5.75 17.09
N LYS A 216 10.89 5.58 17.50
CA LYS A 216 9.91 6.67 17.43
C LYS A 216 10.32 7.89 18.25
N GLU A 217 10.96 7.66 19.38
CA GLU A 217 11.50 8.71 20.26
C GLU A 217 12.61 9.55 19.61
N GLU A 218 13.29 9.03 18.58
CA GLU A 218 14.37 9.72 17.87
C GLU A 218 13.89 10.48 16.62
N ARG A 219 12.62 10.31 16.22
CA ARG A 219 12.10 10.90 14.97
C ARG A 219 11.85 12.40 15.06
N GLY A 220 11.50 12.90 16.24
CA GLY A 220 11.06 14.29 16.43
C GLY A 220 9.83 14.63 15.57
N GLU A 221 9.68 15.92 15.27
CA GLU A 221 8.61 16.46 14.41
C GLU A 221 9.04 16.43 12.94
N LYS A 222 9.20 15.22 12.39
CA LYS A 222 9.63 14.98 11.01
C LYS A 222 8.73 13.96 10.31
N VAL A 223 8.74 13.93 8.99
CA VAL A 223 8.17 12.79 8.25
C VAL A 223 9.13 11.61 8.30
N PHE A 224 8.60 10.42 8.57
CA PHE A 224 9.37 9.20 8.55
C PHE A 224 9.27 8.55 7.17
N ILE A 225 10.40 8.29 6.52
CA ILE A 225 10.43 7.53 5.27
C ILE A 225 10.54 6.04 5.64
N ASP A 226 9.41 5.32 5.63
CA ASP A 226 9.33 3.94 6.10
C ASP A 226 9.90 2.95 5.07
N TYR A 227 11.23 2.84 5.05
CA TYR A 227 11.96 1.91 4.20
C TYR A 227 11.57 0.43 4.43
N ASN A 228 11.04 0.09 5.62
CA ASN A 228 10.64 -1.28 5.94
C ASN A 228 9.34 -1.71 5.25
N GLN A 229 8.64 -0.80 4.58
CA GLN A 229 7.46 -1.15 3.76
C GLN A 229 7.81 -1.99 2.52
N ASN A 230 9.09 -2.04 2.15
CA ASN A 230 9.63 -2.95 1.12
C ASN A 230 10.08 -4.31 1.68
N ALA A 231 9.97 -4.53 3.00
CA ALA A 231 10.15 -5.86 3.55
C ALA A 231 8.97 -6.77 3.15
N ARG A 232 9.21 -8.08 3.16
CA ARG A 232 8.19 -9.09 2.91
C ARG A 232 7.07 -9.01 3.97
N ASP A 233 5.83 -9.36 3.61
CA ASP A 233 4.69 -9.42 4.54
C ASP A 233 4.33 -8.10 5.26
N ARG A 234 4.48 -6.97 4.54
CA ARG A 234 4.09 -5.64 5.01
C ARG A 234 2.78 -5.19 4.36
N THR A 235 1.95 -4.48 5.12
CA THR A 235 0.65 -4.00 4.66
C THR A 235 0.75 -2.56 4.15
N ILE A 236 0.42 -2.37 2.89
CA ILE A 236 0.30 -1.07 2.23
C ILE A 236 -1.06 -1.07 1.52
N ALA A 237 -1.89 -0.06 1.76
CA ALA A 237 -3.19 0.01 1.09
C ALA A 237 -2.98 0.18 -0.44
N SER A 238 -3.71 -0.58 -1.25
CA SER A 238 -3.67 -0.44 -2.71
C SER A 238 -4.13 0.95 -3.14
N ALA A 239 -3.78 1.35 -4.36
CA ALA A 239 -4.52 2.41 -5.03
C ALA A 239 -6.02 2.05 -5.08
N TYR A 240 -6.86 3.06 -4.92
CA TYR A 240 -8.32 2.97 -4.83
C TYR A 240 -8.88 2.18 -3.63
N SER A 241 -8.06 1.71 -2.70
CA SER A 241 -8.58 1.11 -1.47
C SER A 241 -9.27 2.16 -0.59
N VAL A 242 -10.53 1.91 -0.22
CA VAL A 242 -11.18 2.62 0.89
C VAL A 242 -10.44 2.28 2.17
N ARG A 243 -10.29 3.25 3.08
CA ARG A 243 -9.67 3.05 4.38
C ARG A 243 -10.75 2.92 5.45
N ALA A 244 -10.56 2.00 6.38
CA ALA A 244 -11.43 1.82 7.54
C ALA A 244 -11.27 2.99 8.54
N LYS A 245 -11.82 4.15 8.18
CA LYS A 245 -11.87 5.40 8.94
C LYS A 245 -13.28 5.98 8.84
N PRO A 246 -13.69 6.87 9.76
CA PRO A 246 -15.10 7.27 9.87
C PRO A 246 -15.71 7.87 8.60
N HIS A 247 -14.96 8.71 7.88
CA HIS A 247 -15.39 9.37 6.63
C HIS A 247 -15.08 8.56 5.35
N ALA A 248 -14.70 7.29 5.46
CA ALA A 248 -14.39 6.41 4.32
C ALA A 248 -13.40 7.00 3.29
N PRO A 249 -12.25 7.57 3.70
CA PRO A 249 -11.29 8.13 2.77
C PRO A 249 -10.69 7.05 1.88
N VAL A 250 -10.21 7.44 0.71
CA VAL A 250 -9.63 6.55 -0.29
C VAL A 250 -8.13 6.79 -0.40
N SER A 251 -7.35 5.73 -0.60
CA SER A 251 -5.98 5.86 -1.07
C SER A 251 -5.97 6.15 -2.57
N THR A 252 -5.99 7.43 -2.93
CA THR A 252 -6.32 7.85 -4.30
C THR A 252 -5.07 8.16 -5.12
N PRO A 253 -4.88 7.52 -6.28
CA PRO A 253 -3.94 7.95 -7.29
C PRO A 253 -4.15 9.41 -7.70
N VAL A 254 -3.07 10.17 -7.67
CA VAL A 254 -3.02 11.55 -8.15
C VAL A 254 -1.87 11.70 -9.13
N THR A 255 -1.97 12.68 -10.02
CA THR A 255 -0.83 13.18 -10.79
C THR A 255 0.13 13.96 -9.88
N TRP A 256 1.35 14.23 -10.36
CA TRP A 256 2.26 15.09 -9.60
C TRP A 256 1.77 16.54 -9.54
N GLU A 257 1.10 16.99 -10.60
CA GLU A 257 0.47 18.30 -10.70
C GLU A 257 -0.67 18.43 -9.68
N GLU A 258 -1.54 17.42 -9.56
CA GLU A 258 -2.57 17.40 -8.52
C GLU A 258 -1.96 17.32 -7.11
N LEU A 259 -0.90 16.53 -6.93
CA LEU A 259 -0.28 16.37 -5.61
C LEU A 259 0.17 17.71 -5.00
N ALA A 260 0.48 18.70 -5.83
CA ALA A 260 0.88 20.03 -5.39
C ALA A 260 -0.19 20.73 -4.53
N ASP A 261 -1.49 20.43 -4.74
CA ASP A 261 -2.58 21.23 -4.20
C ASP A 261 -3.71 20.43 -3.51
N VAL A 262 -3.80 19.11 -3.70
CA VAL A 262 -4.91 18.28 -3.15
C VAL A 262 -4.96 18.26 -1.62
N ASP A 263 -6.16 18.21 -1.02
CA ASP A 263 -6.36 17.77 0.36
C ASP A 263 -6.75 16.28 0.34
N PRO A 264 -6.12 15.40 1.13
CA PRO A 264 -6.55 14.00 1.26
C PRO A 264 -8.03 13.81 1.59
N ARG A 265 -8.66 14.80 2.24
CA ARG A 265 -10.10 14.82 2.57
C ARG A 265 -11.00 15.00 1.35
N ASP A 266 -10.46 15.45 0.23
CA ASP A 266 -11.20 15.55 -1.02
C ASP A 266 -11.57 14.18 -1.58
N PHE A 267 -10.93 13.11 -1.08
CA PHE A 267 -11.07 11.76 -1.61
C PHE A 267 -11.71 10.79 -0.63
N ASP A 268 -12.99 10.49 -0.87
CA ASP A 268 -13.75 9.47 -0.16
C ASP A 268 -14.52 8.55 -1.12
N ILE A 269 -15.23 7.59 -0.53
CA ILE A 269 -16.06 6.61 -1.22
C ILE A 269 -17.12 7.22 -2.17
N ARG A 270 -17.52 8.49 -1.95
CA ARG A 270 -18.52 9.21 -2.75
C ARG A 270 -17.90 10.13 -3.80
N THR A 271 -16.76 10.74 -3.51
CA THR A 271 -16.12 11.73 -4.41
C THR A 271 -15.20 11.10 -5.44
N VAL A 272 -14.60 9.94 -5.15
CA VAL A 272 -13.68 9.29 -6.09
C VAL A 272 -14.38 8.68 -7.31
N PRO A 273 -15.57 8.04 -7.22
CA PRO A 273 -16.27 7.52 -8.40
C PRO A 273 -16.54 8.55 -9.51
N PRO A 274 -17.13 9.74 -9.27
CA PRO A 274 -17.32 10.73 -10.33
C PRO A 274 -15.99 11.23 -10.91
N ARG A 275 -14.97 11.44 -10.06
CA ARG A 275 -13.62 11.79 -10.52
C ARG A 275 -13.03 10.72 -11.45
N PHE A 276 -13.18 9.44 -11.09
CA PHE A 276 -12.68 8.33 -11.91
C PHE A 276 -13.42 8.23 -13.24
N ALA A 277 -14.74 8.47 -13.25
CA ALA A 277 -15.51 8.50 -14.49
C ALA A 277 -15.05 9.63 -15.44
N GLU A 278 -14.61 10.77 -14.89
CA GLU A 278 -14.12 11.91 -15.66
C GLU A 278 -12.68 11.72 -16.16
N LEU A 279 -11.76 11.37 -15.25
CA LEU A 279 -10.32 11.37 -15.51
C LEU A 279 -9.76 9.98 -15.90
N GLY A 280 -10.50 8.92 -15.60
CA GLY A 280 -10.01 7.55 -15.61
C GLY A 280 -8.94 7.29 -14.56
N ASP A 281 -8.11 6.28 -14.83
CA ASP A 281 -6.95 5.95 -14.00
C ASP A 281 -5.76 6.85 -14.37
N VAL A 282 -5.42 7.80 -13.48
CA VAL A 282 -4.26 8.69 -13.64
C VAL A 282 -2.92 7.96 -13.50
N HIS A 283 -2.91 6.72 -13.01
CA HIS A 283 -1.74 5.83 -12.96
C HIS A 283 -1.76 4.78 -14.08
N ARG A 284 -2.60 4.92 -15.12
CA ARG A 284 -2.72 3.91 -16.21
C ARG A 284 -1.38 3.51 -16.86
N GLU A 285 -0.41 4.42 -16.86
CA GLU A 285 0.92 4.27 -17.46
C GLU A 285 1.95 3.59 -16.54
N ILE A 286 1.57 3.16 -15.33
CA ILE A 286 2.50 2.56 -14.35
C ILE A 286 3.20 1.30 -14.86
N ASP A 287 2.55 0.55 -15.75
CA ASP A 287 3.09 -0.68 -16.32
C ASP A 287 3.82 -0.47 -17.66
N ASP A 288 3.86 0.77 -18.18
CA ASP A 288 4.46 1.06 -19.50
C ASP A 288 5.98 0.93 -19.49
N ARG A 289 6.62 1.11 -18.32
CA ARG A 289 8.06 1.00 -18.16
C ARG A 289 8.45 0.46 -16.79
N ALA A 290 9.29 -0.57 -16.80
CA ALA A 290 9.99 -1.07 -15.63
C ALA A 290 11.41 -0.49 -15.56
N PHE A 291 11.76 0.09 -14.42
CA PHE A 291 13.07 0.71 -14.19
C PHE A 291 14.02 -0.25 -13.49
N THR A 292 15.33 -0.07 -13.74
CA THR A 292 16.37 -0.71 -12.93
C THR A 292 16.52 0.02 -11.59
N ILE A 293 16.84 -0.72 -10.52
CA ILE A 293 17.21 -0.15 -9.21
C ILE A 293 18.72 -0.19 -8.95
N GLU A 294 19.53 -0.67 -9.90
CA GLU A 294 20.99 -0.75 -9.76
C GLU A 294 21.64 0.56 -9.28
N PRO A 295 21.28 1.76 -9.79
CA PRO A 295 21.88 2.99 -9.31
C PRO A 295 21.64 3.26 -7.81
N LEU A 296 20.46 2.88 -7.29
CA LEU A 296 20.15 2.98 -5.86
C LEU A 296 20.91 1.93 -5.05
N LEU A 297 21.09 0.72 -5.59
CA LEU A 297 21.89 -0.34 -4.97
C LEU A 297 23.39 0.03 -4.92
N GLU A 298 23.93 0.61 -5.97
CA GLU A 298 25.30 1.14 -5.97
C GLU A 298 25.49 2.23 -4.91
N ARG A 299 24.48 3.09 -4.76
CA ARG A 299 24.48 4.11 -3.71
C ARG A 299 24.43 3.50 -2.32
N TYR A 300 23.60 2.48 -2.13
CA TYR A 300 23.54 1.71 -0.89
C TYR A 300 24.90 1.06 -0.56
N ALA A 301 25.54 0.43 -1.54
CA ALA A 301 26.83 -0.25 -1.37
C ALA A 301 27.98 0.71 -0.99
N LYS A 302 27.91 1.98 -1.40
CA LYS A 302 28.88 3.03 -1.06
C LYS A 302 28.61 3.67 0.32
N ASP A 303 27.47 3.41 0.95
CA ASP A 303 27.10 4.00 2.23
C ASP A 303 27.62 3.16 3.40
N GLU A 304 28.65 3.68 4.08
CA GLU A 304 29.31 3.02 5.21
C GLU A 304 28.39 2.73 6.40
N ARG A 305 27.22 3.39 6.49
CA ARG A 305 26.23 3.14 7.54
C ARG A 305 25.58 1.75 7.43
N GLY A 306 25.65 1.10 6.26
CA GLY A 306 25.14 -0.26 6.05
C GLY A 306 23.62 -0.39 6.21
N ASP A 307 23.15 -1.58 6.58
CA ASP A 307 21.72 -1.90 6.70
C ASP A 307 21.06 -1.20 7.89
N MET A 308 19.73 -1.10 7.85
CA MET A 308 18.91 -0.53 8.92
C MET A 308 18.07 -1.60 9.63
N PRO A 309 17.61 -1.38 10.86
CA PRO A 309 16.81 -2.36 11.57
C PRO A 309 15.50 -2.72 10.85
N TYR A 310 15.10 -3.99 10.98
CA TYR A 310 13.79 -4.49 10.57
C TYR A 310 12.73 -4.24 11.67
N PRO A 311 11.42 -4.36 11.34
CA PRO A 311 10.33 -4.27 12.32
C PRO A 311 10.55 -5.13 13.58
N PRO A 312 10.11 -4.69 14.77
CA PRO A 312 10.22 -5.52 15.96
C PRO A 312 9.44 -6.81 15.71
N ASN A 313 9.97 -7.94 16.16
CA ASN A 313 9.40 -9.28 15.94
C ASN A 313 9.33 -9.74 14.48
N TYR A 314 10.01 -9.05 13.55
CA TYR A 314 10.10 -9.49 12.15
C TYR A 314 10.97 -10.77 12.05
N PRO A 315 10.45 -11.92 11.57
CA PRO A 315 11.23 -13.15 11.49
C PRO A 315 12.41 -13.04 10.50
N LYS A 316 13.50 -13.77 10.74
CA LYS A 316 14.63 -13.86 9.81
C LYS A 316 14.30 -14.77 8.63
N MET A 317 14.54 -14.31 7.40
CA MET A 317 14.35 -15.11 6.19
C MET A 317 15.51 -16.12 6.00
N PRO A 318 15.26 -17.31 5.44
CA PRO A 318 16.32 -18.23 5.04
C PRO A 318 17.32 -17.56 4.08
N GLY A 319 18.62 -17.71 4.32
CA GLY A 319 19.66 -17.10 3.49
C GLY A 319 19.91 -15.61 3.71
N GLU A 320 19.16 -14.95 4.60
CA GLU A 320 19.32 -13.52 4.86
C GLU A 320 20.65 -13.19 5.59
N PRO A 321 21.35 -12.10 5.20
CA PRO A 321 22.53 -11.60 5.91
C PRO A 321 22.30 -11.32 7.41
N LYS A 322 23.37 -11.03 8.16
CA LYS A 322 23.23 -10.60 9.56
C LYS A 322 22.54 -9.24 9.60
N ARG A 323 21.44 -9.14 10.36
CA ARG A 323 20.71 -7.89 10.57
C ARG A 323 21.42 -6.98 11.55
N VAL A 324 21.32 -5.67 11.31
CA VAL A 324 21.67 -4.66 12.31
C VAL A 324 20.63 -4.72 13.43
N GLN A 325 21.12 -4.88 14.66
CA GLN A 325 20.28 -4.80 15.86
C GLN A 325 20.01 -3.33 16.17
N PRO A 326 18.78 -2.97 16.59
CA PRO A 326 18.51 -1.63 17.09
C PRO A 326 19.44 -1.32 18.29
N SER A 327 20.40 -0.40 18.14
CA SER A 327 21.08 0.22 19.28
C SER A 327 20.27 1.46 19.69
N LYS A 328 20.04 1.65 20.99
CA LYS A 328 19.54 2.93 21.51
C LYS A 328 20.73 3.83 21.79
N ALA A 329 20.64 5.11 21.48
CA ALA A 329 21.56 6.09 22.05
C ALA A 329 21.43 6.02 23.59
N ARG A 330 22.55 5.87 24.30
CA ARG A 330 22.54 6.02 25.77
C ARG A 330 22.25 7.50 26.06
N PRO A 331 21.37 7.83 27.03
CA PRO A 331 21.28 9.20 27.51
C PRO A 331 22.68 9.62 27.97
N GLU A 332 23.16 10.77 27.51
CA GLU A 332 24.30 11.41 28.15
C GLU A 332 23.86 11.72 29.58
N ASN A 333 24.40 10.96 30.54
CA ASN A 333 24.24 11.28 31.95
C ASN A 333 24.95 12.62 32.18
N GLY A 334 24.17 13.68 32.34
CA GLY A 334 24.62 14.98 32.85
C GLY A 334 24.99 14.94 34.32
#